data_AF-A0A381YAX4-F1
#
_entry.id   AF-A0A381YAX4-F1
#
_cell.length_a   1.000
_cell.length_b   1.000
_cell.length_c   1.000
_cell.angle_alpha   90.00
_cell.angle_beta   90.00
_cell.angle_gamma   90.00
#
_symmetry.space_group_name_H-M   'P 1'
#
loop_
_entity.id
_entity.type
_entity.pdbx_description
1 polymer ?
#
loop_
_entity_poly.entity_id
_entity_poly.type
_entity_poly.pdbx_seq_one_letter_code
_entity_poly.pdbx_strand_id
1 'polypeptide(L)'
;MLTLFLALPLMGQSLLVERAESTVVINRDNLVRAKAEALKDAKGQAIMQAVARYLAYNSMVSLDPLLQNHFFENPDDYIESIRVISERNTEDLSEFTINIETRIFQSRIISAFRKLGLPSLDERVPFRDFYLIYNAENEFRQNEYLTKILEQLDTRLKPYRIRTKNILVKKNFLPLKAGMQARLNLLKSNHQEQTDKNSLPLLELKSSKIADGNDPQQHKLKTELIFWSPENSLTDSPTIIASATDLMPYSSEQIDSIIPQLLDRLILNWTPVIKKALTFNAGREIKVKIKFIGLNGPHEEQMLVKTLFQNNPRWKNLRLETISSSFVTYSSLYLGDKDKMLKEFVLPHDSQFQISEIKWENNYLVVNVTWHELIASLEPYFTLDEVNDIGEETEENNLPIPEFQVPLSPFKQTYRLPLTSTVYDNIRHRGDSTLFMIKADKDNESYEEKNLIKITWNRLGPTHLRPKLTIYDHNRKRVKGYLLKRKKHFSFQYLLPEGNDAFYLKISDEIGFLEGVAGSYQSFRYFLTVN
;
A
#
# COMPACT_ATOMS: atom_id res chain seq x y z
N MET A 1 -18.31 17.10 -26.37
CA MET A 1 -18.37 16.36 -25.09
C MET A 1 -18.09 14.90 -25.38
N LEU A 2 -16.94 14.36 -24.97
CA LEU A 2 -16.68 12.93 -25.00
C LEU A 2 -16.01 12.55 -23.68
N THR A 3 -16.73 11.74 -22.90
CA THR A 3 -16.40 11.22 -21.59
C THR A 3 -15.22 10.25 -21.70
N LEU A 4 -14.09 10.63 -21.10
CA LEU A 4 -12.90 9.80 -21.00
C LEU A 4 -13.11 8.76 -19.89
N PHE A 5 -13.35 7.50 -20.25
CA PHE A 5 -13.28 6.38 -19.31
C PHE A 5 -11.82 6.18 -18.89
N LEU A 6 -11.48 6.62 -17.68
CA LEU A 6 -10.23 6.29 -17.01
C LEU A 6 -10.30 4.83 -16.53
N ALA A 7 -9.80 3.91 -17.36
CA ALA A 7 -9.52 2.55 -16.92
C ALA A 7 -8.26 2.57 -16.04
N LEU A 8 -8.46 2.54 -14.72
CA LEU A 8 -7.40 2.16 -13.77
C LEU A 8 -7.18 0.64 -13.93
N PRO A 9 -5.93 0.15 -13.96
CA PRO A 9 -5.68 -1.29 -13.96
C PRO A 9 -6.23 -1.87 -12.65
N LEU A 10 -7.20 -2.77 -12.76
CA LEU A 10 -7.79 -3.49 -11.62
C LEU A 10 -6.69 -4.30 -10.93
N MET A 11 -6.27 -3.84 -9.76
CA MET A 11 -5.57 -4.68 -8.78
C MET A 11 -6.42 -5.93 -8.54
N GLY A 12 -5.83 -7.12 -8.65
CA GLY A 12 -6.43 -8.30 -8.00
C GLY A 12 -6.71 -7.90 -6.55
N GLN A 13 -7.98 -7.94 -6.15
CA GLN A 13 -8.42 -7.44 -4.85
C GLN A 13 -7.84 -8.35 -3.76
N SER A 14 -6.65 -8.02 -3.25
CA SER A 14 -6.15 -8.63 -2.03
C SER A 14 -7.08 -8.21 -0.88
N LEU A 15 -7.66 -9.20 -0.22
CA LEU A 15 -8.48 -9.01 0.96
C LEU A 15 -7.58 -9.17 2.19
N LEU A 16 -7.73 -8.27 3.16
CA LEU A 16 -7.19 -8.44 4.50
C LEU A 16 -8.24 -9.17 5.35
N VAL A 17 -7.79 -10.01 6.27
CA VAL A 17 -8.65 -10.66 7.25
C VAL A 17 -8.23 -10.16 8.63
N GLU A 18 -9.16 -9.57 9.35
CA GLU A 18 -8.96 -9.08 10.73
C GLU A 18 -10.04 -9.63 11.65
N ARG A 19 -9.72 -9.71 12.94
CA ARG A 19 -10.68 -10.11 13.99
C ARG A 19 -10.76 -9.04 15.05
N ALA A 20 -11.98 -8.74 15.48
CA ALA A 20 -12.22 -7.76 16.52
C ALA A 20 -13.31 -8.24 17.46
N GLU A 21 -13.13 -7.92 18.74
CA GLU A 21 -14.11 -8.16 19.79
C GLU A 21 -14.52 -6.82 20.39
N SER A 22 -15.82 -6.63 20.62
CA SER A 22 -16.35 -5.43 21.25
C SER A 22 -17.38 -5.79 22.31
N THR A 23 -17.33 -5.08 23.43
CA THR A 23 -18.25 -5.22 24.56
C THR A 23 -18.94 -3.89 24.81
N VAL A 24 -20.26 -3.91 24.91
CA VAL A 24 -21.10 -2.73 25.13
C VAL A 24 -22.12 -2.99 26.23
N VAL A 25 -22.35 -1.98 27.07
CA VAL A 25 -23.34 -2.01 28.15
C VAL A 25 -24.76 -2.02 27.58
N ILE A 26 -25.60 -2.92 28.09
CA ILE A 26 -27.02 -3.01 27.74
C ILE A 26 -27.78 -1.95 28.55
N ASN A 27 -27.98 -0.78 27.93
CA ASN A 27 -28.75 0.29 28.55
C ASN A 27 -30.26 0.05 28.37
N ARG A 28 -31.01 0.09 29.49
CA ARG A 28 -32.49 -0.03 29.53
C ARG A 28 -33.01 -1.32 28.89
N ASP A 29 -32.31 -2.43 29.11
CA ASP A 29 -32.65 -3.77 28.58
C ASP A 29 -32.77 -3.85 27.05
N ASN A 30 -32.20 -2.87 26.33
CA ASN A 30 -32.29 -2.83 24.87
C ASN A 30 -31.13 -3.58 24.22
N LEU A 31 -31.24 -4.92 24.22
CA LEU A 31 -30.24 -5.80 23.61
C LEU A 31 -30.03 -5.50 22.12
N VAL A 32 -31.08 -5.17 21.37
CA VAL A 32 -30.97 -4.87 19.93
C VAL A 32 -30.05 -3.68 19.67
N ARG A 33 -30.19 -2.63 20.49
CA ARG A 33 -29.31 -1.46 20.41
C ARG A 33 -27.87 -1.82 20.80
N ALA A 34 -27.67 -2.56 21.89
CA ALA A 34 -26.35 -2.99 22.33
C ALA A 34 -25.65 -3.85 21.26
N LYS A 35 -26.37 -4.76 20.59
CA LYS A 35 -25.86 -5.53 19.45
C LYS A 35 -25.41 -4.65 18.28
N ALA A 36 -26.22 -3.66 17.91
CA ALA A 36 -25.89 -2.75 16.82
C ALA A 36 -24.68 -1.87 17.15
N GLU A 37 -24.60 -1.36 18.39
CA GLU A 37 -23.47 -0.56 18.88
C GLU A 37 -22.18 -1.39 18.94
N ALA A 38 -22.23 -2.60 19.53
CA ALA A 38 -21.07 -3.49 19.63
C ALA A 38 -20.60 -3.96 18.24
N LEU A 39 -21.53 -4.23 17.31
CA LEU A 39 -21.17 -4.58 15.94
C LEU A 39 -20.51 -3.40 15.21
N LYS A 40 -21.03 -2.17 15.36
CA LYS A 40 -20.40 -0.97 14.77
C LYS A 40 -18.99 -0.78 15.31
N ASP A 41 -18.82 -0.90 16.62
CA ASP A 41 -17.53 -0.74 17.29
C ASP A 41 -16.54 -1.83 16.86
N ALA A 42 -16.94 -3.11 16.85
CA ALA A 42 -16.10 -4.22 16.38
C ALA A 42 -15.67 -4.04 14.91
N LYS A 43 -16.59 -3.61 14.02
CA LYS A 43 -16.24 -3.27 12.63
C LYS A 43 -15.20 -2.16 12.56
N GLY A 44 -15.41 -1.07 13.30
CA GLY A 44 -14.50 0.06 13.36
C GLY A 44 -13.10 -0.37 13.84
N GLN A 45 -13.03 -1.17 14.90
CA GLN A 45 -11.77 -1.72 15.41
C GLN A 45 -11.06 -2.60 14.37
N ALA A 46 -11.79 -3.49 13.69
CA ALA A 46 -11.21 -4.35 12.64
C ALA A 46 -10.61 -3.52 11.49
N ILE A 47 -11.29 -2.44 11.06
CA ILE A 47 -10.73 -1.52 10.07
C ILE A 47 -9.48 -0.81 10.62
N MET A 48 -9.51 -0.33 11.86
CA MET A 48 -8.35 0.36 12.46
C MET A 48 -7.13 -0.56 12.61
N GLN A 49 -7.33 -1.86 12.90
CA GLN A 49 -6.25 -2.86 12.86
C GLN A 49 -5.67 -3.01 11.45
N ALA A 50 -6.53 -3.08 10.42
CA ALA A 50 -6.07 -3.13 9.04
C ALA A 50 -5.31 -1.87 8.62
N VAL A 51 -5.77 -0.68 9.05
CA VAL A 51 -5.10 0.61 8.83
C VAL A 51 -3.73 0.66 9.51
N ALA A 52 -3.60 0.09 10.71
CA ALA A 52 -2.34 0.04 11.46
C ALA A 52 -1.24 -0.74 10.74
N ARG A 53 -1.58 -1.65 9.82
CA ARG A 53 -0.58 -2.33 8.96
C ARG A 53 0.16 -1.37 8.02
N TYR A 54 -0.38 -0.17 7.76
CA TYR A 54 0.16 0.81 6.81
C TYR A 54 0.77 2.05 7.44
N LEU A 55 0.68 2.23 8.76
CA LEU A 55 1.21 3.39 9.48
C LEU A 55 2.06 2.96 10.67
N ALA A 56 3.11 3.73 10.96
CA ALA A 56 3.85 3.54 12.20
C ALA A 56 2.95 3.84 13.40
N TYR A 57 3.21 3.18 14.54
CA TYR A 57 2.43 3.37 15.77
C TYR A 57 2.29 4.85 16.17
N ASN A 58 3.39 5.61 16.19
CA ASN A 58 3.35 7.04 16.51
C ASN A 58 2.51 7.85 15.51
N SER A 59 2.45 7.42 14.25
CA SER A 59 1.60 8.04 13.23
C SER A 59 0.12 7.75 13.48
N MET A 60 -0.23 6.53 13.88
CA MET A 60 -1.58 6.17 14.31
C MET A 60 -2.05 7.08 15.45
N VAL A 61 -1.23 7.23 16.49
CA VAL A 61 -1.54 8.09 17.64
C VAL A 61 -1.69 9.55 17.22
N SER A 62 -0.75 10.09 16.44
CA SER A 62 -0.77 11.50 16.04
C SER A 62 -1.94 11.87 15.12
N LEU A 63 -2.50 10.90 14.40
CA LEU A 63 -3.57 11.10 13.43
C LEU A 63 -4.90 10.51 13.88
N ASP A 64 -4.99 10.00 15.11
CA ASP A 64 -6.17 9.27 15.59
C ASP A 64 -7.50 9.98 15.26
N PRO A 65 -7.69 11.30 15.51
CA PRO A 65 -8.93 11.99 15.14
C PRO A 65 -9.29 11.87 13.65
N LEU A 66 -8.29 11.98 12.75
CA LEU A 66 -8.48 11.84 11.32
C LEU A 66 -8.87 10.41 10.94
N LEU A 67 -8.17 9.44 11.52
CA LEU A 67 -8.35 8.04 11.20
C LEU A 67 -9.71 7.55 11.72
N GLN A 68 -10.10 7.95 12.93
CA GLN A 68 -11.44 7.71 13.48
C GLN A 68 -12.52 8.23 12.53
N ASN A 69 -12.45 9.52 12.17
CA ASN A 69 -13.43 10.16 11.28
C ASN A 69 -13.51 9.50 9.89
N HIS A 70 -12.38 9.06 9.32
CA HIS A 70 -12.35 8.50 7.96
C HIS A 70 -12.57 7.00 7.85
N PHE A 71 -12.18 6.23 8.87
CA PHE A 71 -12.17 4.76 8.81
C PHE A 71 -13.11 4.12 9.83
N PHE A 72 -13.15 4.65 11.05
CA PHE A 72 -13.93 4.05 12.14
C PHE A 72 -15.41 4.42 12.07
N GLU A 73 -15.75 5.65 11.72
CA GLU A 73 -17.15 6.11 11.70
C GLU A 73 -18.00 5.44 10.61
N ASN A 74 -17.38 5.12 9.46
CA ASN A 74 -18.02 4.51 8.30
C ASN A 74 -17.25 3.26 7.83
N PRO A 75 -17.18 2.20 8.65
CA PRO A 75 -16.29 1.06 8.39
C PRO A 75 -16.78 0.20 7.22
N ASP A 76 -18.10 0.19 6.95
CA ASP A 76 -18.72 -0.60 5.88
C ASP A 76 -18.22 -0.24 4.48
N ASP A 77 -17.71 0.98 4.28
CA ASP A 77 -17.10 1.41 3.01
C ASP A 77 -15.86 0.59 2.63
N TYR A 78 -15.24 -0.09 3.61
CA TYR A 78 -14.00 -0.84 3.43
C TYR A 78 -14.21 -2.36 3.51
N ILE A 79 -15.36 -2.80 4.00
CA ILE A 79 -15.64 -4.21 4.29
C ILE A 79 -16.22 -4.91 3.07
N GLU A 80 -15.76 -6.13 2.81
CA GLU A 80 -16.31 -7.05 1.81
C GLU A 80 -17.35 -7.98 2.45
N SER A 81 -16.98 -8.63 3.55
CA SER A 81 -17.87 -9.51 4.29
C SER A 81 -17.48 -9.60 5.77
N ILE A 82 -18.45 -10.01 6.59
CA ILE A 82 -18.30 -10.19 8.02
C ILE A 82 -18.82 -11.56 8.38
N ARG A 83 -18.07 -12.28 9.21
CA ARG A 83 -18.50 -13.51 9.87
C ARG A 83 -18.54 -13.25 11.37
N VAL A 84 -19.69 -13.47 12.00
CA VAL A 84 -19.79 -13.47 13.45
C VAL A 84 -19.19 -14.79 13.96
N ILE A 85 -18.19 -14.70 14.84
CA ILE A 85 -17.53 -15.85 15.47
C ILE A 85 -18.31 -16.26 16.72
N SER A 86 -18.63 -15.29 17.58
CA SER A 86 -19.38 -15.54 18.81
C SER A 86 -20.14 -14.30 19.27
N GLU A 87 -21.26 -14.53 19.94
CA GLU A 87 -22.02 -13.53 20.70
C GLU A 87 -22.17 -14.03 22.13
N ARG A 88 -21.94 -13.17 23.12
CA ARG A 88 -22.04 -13.50 24.54
C ARG A 88 -22.71 -12.37 25.31
N ASN A 89 -23.46 -12.72 26.35
CA ASN A 89 -23.96 -11.77 27.34
C ASN A 89 -23.32 -12.10 28.69
N THR A 90 -23.22 -11.11 29.57
CA THR A 90 -23.02 -11.39 31.00
C THR A 90 -24.27 -12.06 31.58
N GLU A 91 -24.10 -12.83 32.67
CA GLU A 91 -25.20 -13.57 33.30
C GLU A 91 -26.33 -12.67 33.81
N ASP A 92 -25.98 -11.46 34.23
CA ASP A 92 -26.88 -10.41 34.69
C ASP A 92 -27.47 -9.54 33.55
N LEU A 93 -27.15 -9.87 32.29
CA LEU A 93 -27.57 -9.13 31.08
C LEU A 93 -27.18 -7.64 31.10
N SER A 94 -26.13 -7.28 31.83
CA SER A 94 -25.61 -5.91 31.88
C SER A 94 -24.73 -5.56 30.67
N GLU A 95 -24.09 -6.54 30.04
CA GLU A 95 -23.18 -6.33 28.91
C GLU A 95 -23.40 -7.34 27.78
N PHE A 96 -23.20 -6.87 26.54
CA PHE A 96 -23.20 -7.66 25.32
C PHE A 96 -21.82 -7.63 24.68
N THR A 97 -21.27 -8.80 24.32
CA THR A 97 -19.98 -8.94 23.64
C THR A 97 -20.15 -9.66 22.30
N ILE A 98 -19.56 -9.12 21.24
CA ILE A 98 -19.50 -9.75 19.92
C ILE A 98 -18.06 -9.87 19.44
N ASN A 99 -17.72 -11.03 18.88
CA ASN A 99 -16.46 -11.29 18.20
C ASN A 99 -16.72 -11.56 16.73
N ILE A 100 -16.06 -10.82 15.85
CA ILE A 100 -16.24 -10.92 14.40
C ILE A 100 -14.91 -11.15 13.69
N GLU A 101 -14.99 -11.81 12.53
CA GLU A 101 -13.96 -11.82 11.51
C GLU A 101 -14.44 -10.99 10.32
N THR A 102 -13.59 -10.10 9.82
CA THR A 102 -13.94 -9.18 8.74
C THR A 102 -12.96 -9.34 7.58
N ARG A 103 -13.49 -9.46 6.37
CA ARG A 103 -12.73 -9.40 5.12
C ARG A 103 -12.78 -7.97 4.60
N ILE A 104 -11.62 -7.37 4.38
CA ILE A 104 -11.48 -5.93 4.13
C ILE A 104 -10.78 -5.70 2.78
N PHE A 105 -11.31 -4.79 1.97
CA PHE A 105 -10.70 -4.41 0.69
C PHE A 105 -9.43 -3.57 0.92
N GLN A 106 -8.26 -4.19 0.76
CA GLN A 106 -6.98 -3.50 0.85
C GLN A 106 -6.90 -2.29 -0.10
N SER A 107 -7.41 -2.44 -1.33
CA SER A 107 -7.42 -1.37 -2.34
C SER A 107 -8.20 -0.13 -1.90
N ARG A 108 -9.28 -0.29 -1.11
CA ARG A 108 -10.08 0.82 -0.60
C ARG A 108 -9.35 1.57 0.52
N ILE A 109 -8.66 0.87 1.41
CA ILE A 109 -7.77 1.49 2.42
C ILE A 109 -6.68 2.30 1.73
N ILE A 110 -5.94 1.70 0.78
CA ILE A 110 -4.87 2.39 0.05
C ILE A 110 -5.42 3.61 -0.71
N SER A 111 -6.60 3.50 -1.32
CA SER A 111 -7.27 4.62 -1.98
C SER A 111 -7.60 5.75 -1.01
N ALA A 112 -8.09 5.44 0.19
CA ALA A 112 -8.35 6.43 1.23
C ALA A 112 -7.06 7.12 1.71
N PHE A 113 -5.97 6.38 1.94
CA PHE A 113 -4.65 6.94 2.25
C PHE A 113 -4.20 7.97 1.20
N ARG A 114 -4.30 7.62 -0.09
CA ARG A 114 -3.99 8.54 -1.19
C ARG A 114 -4.92 9.76 -1.22
N LYS A 115 -6.21 9.59 -0.90
CA LYS A 115 -7.15 10.71 -0.79
C LYS A 115 -6.77 11.67 0.33
N LEU A 116 -6.24 11.15 1.45
CA LEU A 116 -5.73 11.91 2.59
C LEU A 116 -4.33 12.49 2.37
N GLY A 117 -3.59 12.00 1.37
CA GLY A 117 -2.20 12.38 1.14
C GLY A 117 -1.23 11.69 2.10
N LEU A 118 -1.65 10.58 2.73
CA LEU A 118 -0.84 9.78 3.63
C LEU A 118 -0.09 8.70 2.86
N PRO A 119 1.25 8.68 2.90
CA PRO A 119 2.01 7.55 2.37
C PRO A 119 1.97 6.35 3.32
N SER A 120 1.93 5.14 2.78
CA SER A 120 2.04 3.92 3.60
C SER A 120 3.49 3.66 4.06
N LEU A 121 3.66 2.71 4.99
CA LEU A 121 4.99 2.28 5.47
C LEU A 121 5.91 1.78 4.35
N ASP A 122 5.36 1.03 3.40
CA ASP A 122 6.12 0.46 2.28
C ASP A 122 6.41 1.52 1.19
N GLU A 123 5.72 2.66 1.23
CA GLU A 123 5.91 3.75 0.29
C GLU A 123 7.21 4.51 0.57
N ARG A 124 8.14 4.43 -0.38
CA ARG A 124 9.43 5.15 -0.36
C ARG A 124 9.28 6.62 -0.74
N VAL A 125 8.50 7.37 0.04
CA VAL A 125 8.32 8.81 -0.16
C VAL A 125 9.30 9.58 0.73
N PRO A 126 10.25 10.34 0.16
CA PRO A 126 11.19 11.14 0.94
C PRO A 126 10.48 12.30 1.64
N PHE A 127 11.04 12.71 2.78
CA PHE A 127 10.60 13.92 3.46
C PHE A 127 10.76 15.16 2.57
N ARG A 128 9.79 16.06 2.67
CA ARG A 128 9.76 17.35 2.00
C ARG A 128 9.90 18.46 3.02
N ASP A 129 10.84 19.35 2.75
CA ASP A 129 11.11 20.48 3.62
C ASP A 129 10.24 21.68 3.21
N PHE A 130 9.52 22.24 4.17
CA PHE A 130 8.71 23.44 4.02
C PHE A 130 9.16 24.50 5.01
N TYR A 131 9.08 25.77 4.61
CA TYR A 131 9.15 26.85 5.59
C TYR A 131 7.79 27.03 6.24
N LEU A 132 7.76 26.98 7.57
CA LEU A 132 6.57 27.24 8.36
C LEU A 132 6.62 28.65 8.93
N ILE A 133 5.74 29.53 8.48
CA ILE A 133 5.56 30.87 9.02
C ILE A 133 4.60 30.78 10.19
N TYR A 134 5.08 31.08 11.39
CA TYR A 134 4.22 31.22 12.56
C TYR A 134 3.80 32.69 12.73
N ASN A 135 2.54 32.97 12.45
CA ASN A 135 1.94 34.30 12.44
C ASN A 135 0.82 34.40 13.48
N ALA A 136 1.19 34.66 14.72
CA ALA A 136 0.24 34.75 15.81
C ALA A 136 0.18 36.14 16.43
N GLU A 137 -0.93 36.46 17.10
CA GLU A 137 -1.03 37.63 17.98
C GLU A 137 -0.04 37.53 19.16
N ASN A 138 0.29 38.68 19.77
CA ASN A 138 1.37 38.77 20.77
C ASN A 138 1.20 37.79 21.96
N GLU A 139 -0.04 37.59 22.41
CA GLU A 139 -0.38 36.70 23.52
C GLU A 139 0.01 35.23 23.23
N PHE A 140 -0.01 34.82 21.96
CA PHE A 140 0.33 33.46 21.52
C PHE A 140 1.80 33.32 21.08
N ARG A 141 2.63 34.35 21.29
CA ARG A 141 4.09 34.30 21.02
C ARG A 141 4.90 33.96 22.28
N GLN A 142 4.24 33.69 23.40
CA GLN A 142 4.89 33.24 24.63
C GLN A 142 5.57 31.88 24.42
N ASN A 143 6.72 31.68 25.08
CA ASN A 143 7.60 30.54 24.81
C ASN A 143 6.92 29.18 25.02
N GLU A 144 6.09 29.07 26.05
CA GLU A 144 5.38 27.83 26.40
C GLU A 144 4.34 27.46 25.33
N TYR A 145 3.42 28.38 25.01
CA TYR A 145 2.41 28.19 23.96
C TYR A 145 3.06 27.87 22.61
N LEU A 146 4.07 28.67 22.23
CA LEU A 146 4.79 28.52 20.97
C LEU A 146 5.47 27.15 20.85
N THR A 147 6.15 26.72 21.90
CA THR A 147 6.85 25.43 21.89
C THR A 147 5.86 24.29 21.73
N LYS A 148 4.77 24.31 22.52
CA LYS A 148 3.76 23.25 22.49
C LYS A 148 3.03 23.18 21.15
N ILE A 149 2.60 24.31 20.59
CA ILE A 149 1.86 24.31 19.32
C ILE A 149 2.73 23.83 18.16
N LEU A 150 4.01 24.22 18.12
CA LEU A 150 4.94 23.79 17.07
C LEU A 150 5.30 22.31 17.19
N GLU A 151 5.55 21.81 18.40
CA GLU A 151 5.85 20.39 18.64
C GLU A 151 4.66 19.50 18.23
N GLN A 152 3.46 19.86 18.67
CA GLN A 152 2.24 19.12 18.36
C GLN A 152 1.89 19.17 16.87
N LEU A 153 2.16 20.30 16.19
CA LEU A 153 1.99 20.43 14.75
C LEU A 153 2.99 19.55 13.99
N ASP A 154 4.29 19.60 14.33
CA ASP A 154 5.33 18.82 13.63
C ASP A 154 5.06 17.31 13.76
N THR A 155 4.66 16.88 14.96
CA THR A 155 4.25 15.49 15.23
C THR A 155 3.14 15.01 14.28
N ARG A 156 2.17 15.88 13.98
CA ARG A 156 1.02 15.57 13.12
C ARG A 156 1.33 15.74 11.62
N LEU A 157 2.35 16.53 11.25
CA LEU A 157 2.81 16.70 9.86
C LEU A 157 3.77 15.59 9.40
N LYS A 158 4.52 15.00 10.34
CA LYS A 158 5.51 13.95 10.07
C LYS A 158 4.95 12.72 9.32
N PRO A 159 3.74 12.20 9.61
CA PRO A 159 3.13 11.12 8.84
C PRO A 159 3.00 11.43 7.34
N TYR A 160 2.78 12.69 6.98
CA TYR A 160 2.70 13.15 5.58
C TYR A 160 4.06 13.35 4.92
N ARG A 161 5.16 12.97 5.60
CA ARG A 161 6.54 13.21 5.18
C ARG A 161 6.83 14.70 4.96
N ILE A 162 6.26 15.56 5.81
CA ILE A 162 6.53 16.99 5.82
C ILE A 162 7.46 17.31 6.99
N ARG A 163 8.56 18.01 6.73
CA ARG A 163 9.43 18.62 7.74
C ARG A 163 9.34 20.13 7.63
N THR A 164 9.30 20.80 8.77
CA THR A 164 9.14 22.25 8.82
C THR A 164 10.40 22.93 9.31
N LYS A 165 10.73 24.08 8.69
CA LYS A 165 11.72 25.03 9.18
C LYS A 165 10.99 26.30 9.60
N ASN A 166 10.97 26.54 10.90
CA ASN A 166 10.09 27.54 11.51
C ASN A 166 10.63 28.97 11.33
N ILE A 167 9.73 29.89 10.99
CA ILE A 167 9.98 31.32 10.84
C ILE A 167 8.96 32.07 11.67
N LEU A 168 9.45 32.74 12.71
CA LEU A 168 8.62 33.52 13.63
C LEU A 168 8.42 34.93 13.07
N VAL A 169 7.16 35.36 12.93
CA VAL A 169 6.84 36.76 12.61
C VAL A 169 7.06 37.60 13.88
N LYS A 170 8.19 38.31 13.97
CA LYS A 170 8.58 39.08 15.17
C LYS A 170 7.83 40.41 15.36
N LYS A 171 7.36 41.05 14.28
CA LYS A 171 6.64 42.34 14.31
C LYS A 171 5.13 42.15 14.11
N ASN A 172 4.35 43.23 14.08
CA ASN A 172 2.88 43.24 13.98
C ASN A 172 2.33 42.10 13.10
N PHE A 173 1.31 41.42 13.61
CA PHE A 173 0.56 40.35 12.95
C PHE A 173 0.40 40.60 11.45
N LEU A 174 0.83 39.65 10.61
CA LEU A 174 0.85 39.85 9.16
C LEU A 174 -0.53 39.47 8.58
N PRO A 175 -1.35 40.42 8.10
CA PRO A 175 -2.68 40.07 7.64
C PRO A 175 -2.63 39.26 6.33
N LEU A 176 -3.68 38.49 6.07
CA LEU A 176 -3.83 37.70 4.83
C LEU A 176 -3.66 38.57 3.58
N LYS A 177 -4.25 39.78 3.58
CA LYS A 177 -4.15 40.79 2.50
C LYS A 177 -2.72 41.22 2.14
N ALA A 178 -1.75 41.02 3.03
CA ALA A 178 -0.34 41.32 2.72
C ALA A 178 0.22 40.38 1.64
N GLY A 179 -0.45 39.25 1.39
CA GLY A 179 -0.16 38.35 0.28
C GLY A 179 1.18 37.62 0.38
N MET A 180 1.50 36.89 -0.70
CA MET A 180 2.69 36.03 -0.81
C MET A 180 4.00 36.84 -0.75
N GLN A 181 4.04 38.03 -1.37
CA GLN A 181 5.27 38.82 -1.44
C GLN A 181 5.78 39.26 -0.06
N ALA A 182 4.88 39.59 0.86
CA ALA A 182 5.25 39.94 2.24
C ALA A 182 5.84 38.73 2.98
N ARG A 183 5.31 37.53 2.74
CA ARG A 183 5.80 36.27 3.33
C ARG A 183 7.16 35.88 2.80
N LEU A 184 7.37 36.03 1.49
CA LEU A 184 8.69 35.85 0.87
C LEU A 184 9.75 36.82 1.41
N ASN A 185 9.36 38.03 1.80
CA ASN A 185 10.30 38.99 2.38
C ASN A 185 10.77 38.59 3.80
N LEU A 186 9.97 37.82 4.56
CA LEU A 186 10.39 37.26 5.86
C LEU A 186 11.52 36.22 5.71
N LEU A 187 11.56 35.51 4.59
CA LEU A 187 12.63 34.55 4.28
C LEU A 187 13.96 35.27 4.05
N LYS A 188 13.91 36.40 3.32
CA LYS A 188 15.09 37.21 2.96
C LYS A 188 15.82 37.80 4.18
N SER A 189 15.10 38.13 5.25
CA SER A 189 15.71 38.73 6.45
C SER A 189 16.39 37.71 7.36
N ASN A 190 16.09 36.41 7.21
CA ASN A 190 16.56 35.36 8.13
C ASN A 190 17.58 34.39 7.51
N HIS A 191 17.72 34.34 6.18
CA HIS A 191 18.64 33.43 5.49
C HIS A 191 19.42 34.16 4.37
N GLN A 192 20.77 34.10 4.43
CA GLN A 192 21.69 34.68 3.43
C GLN A 192 21.81 33.85 2.14
N GLU A 193 21.16 32.68 2.05
CA GLU A 193 21.31 31.80 0.88
C GLU A 193 20.41 32.23 -0.28
N GLN A 194 21.01 32.32 -1.47
CA GLN A 194 20.39 32.54 -2.77
C GLN A 194 19.51 31.36 -3.20
N THR A 195 18.50 31.01 -2.40
CA THR A 195 17.47 30.05 -2.81
C THR A 195 16.55 30.71 -3.82
N ASP A 196 16.29 30.01 -4.93
CA ASP A 196 15.42 30.46 -6.01
C ASP A 196 14.01 30.77 -5.46
N LYS A 197 13.72 32.06 -5.33
CA LYS A 197 12.60 32.64 -4.56
C LYS A 197 11.22 32.21 -5.06
N ASN A 198 11.15 31.67 -6.28
CA ASN A 198 9.92 31.24 -6.94
C ASN A 198 9.67 29.72 -6.82
N SER A 199 10.50 28.98 -6.08
CA SER A 199 10.47 27.50 -6.07
C SER A 199 10.01 26.87 -4.75
N LEU A 200 9.81 27.67 -3.69
CA LEU A 200 9.59 27.15 -2.34
C LEU A 200 8.13 27.28 -1.89
N PRO A 201 7.43 26.16 -1.63
CA PRO A 201 6.13 26.21 -0.98
C PRO A 201 6.25 26.68 0.48
N LEU A 202 5.28 27.46 0.96
CA LEU A 202 5.23 27.90 2.36
C LEU A 202 3.96 27.39 3.03
N LEU A 203 4.10 27.00 4.28
CA LEU A 203 2.98 26.82 5.20
C LEU A 203 2.95 28.00 6.15
N GLU A 204 1.78 28.53 6.45
CA GLU A 204 1.58 29.51 7.51
C GLU A 204 0.63 28.94 8.55
N LEU A 205 1.05 28.91 9.81
CA LEU A 205 0.20 28.68 10.95
C LEU A 205 -0.14 30.04 11.56
N LYS A 206 -1.42 30.39 11.52
CA LYS A 206 -1.92 31.67 11.98
C LYS A 206 -2.84 31.48 13.17
N SER A 207 -2.53 32.11 14.29
CA SER A 207 -3.30 31.99 15.54
C SER A 207 -3.77 33.38 16.00
N SER A 208 -5.08 33.53 16.20
CA SER A 208 -5.72 34.81 16.49
C SER A 208 -6.87 34.65 17.48
N LYS A 209 -7.16 35.71 18.22
CA LYS A 209 -8.28 35.78 19.15
C LYS A 209 -9.55 36.20 18.40
N ILE A 210 -10.65 35.51 18.65
CA ILE A 210 -11.97 35.87 18.11
C ILE A 210 -12.98 35.96 19.26
N ALA A 211 -13.93 36.88 19.19
CA ALA A 211 -15.02 36.95 20.16
C ALA A 211 -15.91 35.70 20.04
N ASP A 212 -16.41 35.20 21.16
CA ASP A 212 -17.43 34.15 21.13
C ASP A 212 -18.76 34.75 20.68
N GLY A 213 -19.44 34.10 19.74
CA GLY A 213 -20.71 34.57 19.18
C GLY A 213 -21.85 34.57 20.20
N ASN A 214 -21.70 33.84 21.31
CA ASN A 214 -22.70 33.73 22.37
C ASN A 214 -22.46 34.68 23.55
N ASP A 215 -21.21 35.08 23.79
CA ASP A 215 -20.83 36.01 24.85
C ASP A 215 -19.61 36.84 24.41
N PRO A 216 -19.77 38.14 24.12
CA PRO A 216 -18.69 39.00 23.65
C PRO A 216 -17.58 39.23 24.70
N GLN A 217 -17.77 38.86 25.97
CA GLN A 217 -16.69 38.86 26.96
C GLN A 217 -15.83 37.58 26.91
N GLN A 218 -16.36 36.50 26.35
CA GLN A 218 -15.61 35.27 26.13
C GLN A 218 -14.92 35.29 24.77
N HIS A 219 -13.71 34.75 24.75
CA HIS A 219 -12.89 34.71 23.55
C HIS A 219 -12.52 33.27 23.24
N LYS A 220 -12.45 32.98 21.93
CA LYS A 220 -12.00 31.71 21.38
C LYS A 220 -10.66 31.91 20.67
N LEU A 221 -9.84 30.88 20.73
CA LEU A 221 -8.60 30.77 19.97
C LEU A 221 -8.94 30.19 18.60
N LYS A 222 -8.70 30.97 17.53
CA LYS A 222 -8.79 30.50 16.14
C LYS A 222 -7.39 30.21 15.62
N THR A 223 -7.17 29.01 15.12
CA THR A 223 -5.93 28.63 14.43
C THR A 223 -6.23 28.21 12.99
N GLU A 224 -5.44 28.72 12.06
CA GLU A 224 -5.55 28.50 10.63
C GLU A 224 -4.24 27.93 10.08
N LEU A 225 -4.30 26.83 9.32
CA LEU A 225 -3.19 26.34 8.51
C LEU A 225 -3.41 26.74 7.06
N ILE A 226 -2.41 27.39 6.48
CA ILE A 226 -2.53 28.07 5.21
C ILE A 226 -1.41 27.64 4.28
N PHE A 227 -1.75 27.28 3.05
CA PHE A 227 -0.76 26.99 2.01
C PHE A 227 -0.55 28.20 1.09
N TRP A 228 0.71 28.61 0.93
CA TRP A 228 1.10 29.67 0.01
C TRP A 228 1.98 29.15 -1.12
N SER A 229 1.69 29.63 -2.34
CA SER A 229 2.42 29.24 -3.54
C SER A 229 2.78 30.46 -4.42
N PRO A 230 3.98 30.49 -5.02
CA PRO A 230 4.39 31.53 -5.96
C PRO A 230 3.64 31.47 -7.31
N GLU A 231 3.06 30.33 -7.69
CA GLU A 231 2.22 30.18 -8.90
C GLU A 231 0.88 30.94 -8.81
N ASN A 232 0.48 31.38 -7.61
CA ASN A 232 -0.71 32.23 -7.42
C ASN A 232 -0.48 33.71 -7.81
N SER A 233 0.48 34.01 -8.69
CA SER A 233 0.84 35.38 -9.09
C SER A 233 -0.18 36.08 -9.98
N LEU A 234 -1.28 35.42 -10.36
CA LEU A 234 -2.31 35.99 -11.22
C LEU A 234 -3.68 35.66 -10.63
N THR A 235 -4.26 36.66 -9.95
CA THR A 235 -5.70 36.91 -9.74
C THR A 235 -6.56 35.75 -9.21
N ASP A 236 -7.09 35.93 -7.99
CA ASP A 236 -8.36 35.35 -7.51
C ASP A 236 -8.53 33.82 -7.60
N SER A 237 -7.75 33.08 -6.81
CA SER A 237 -8.11 31.70 -6.42
C SER A 237 -7.73 31.44 -4.96
N PRO A 238 -8.59 30.72 -4.21
CA PRO A 238 -8.69 30.87 -2.77
C PRO A 238 -7.41 30.37 -2.12
N THR A 239 -6.85 31.18 -1.23
CA THR A 239 -5.98 30.70 -0.17
C THR A 239 -6.65 29.45 0.42
N ILE A 240 -6.05 28.27 0.24
CA ILE A 240 -6.61 27.06 0.85
C ILE A 240 -6.26 27.16 2.33
N ILE A 241 -7.29 27.33 3.14
CA ILE A 241 -7.20 27.53 4.57
C ILE A 241 -7.95 26.39 5.23
N ALA A 242 -7.29 25.72 6.15
CA ALA A 242 -7.95 24.90 7.15
C ALA A 242 -8.01 25.69 8.45
N SER A 243 -9.15 25.66 9.13
CA SER A 243 -9.33 26.41 10.37
C SER A 243 -9.97 25.56 11.44
N ALA A 244 -9.57 25.79 12.68
CA ALA A 244 -10.22 25.28 13.87
C ALA A 244 -10.32 26.37 14.92
N THR A 245 -11.29 26.22 15.82
CA THR A 245 -11.50 27.10 16.96
C THR A 245 -11.62 26.27 18.23
N ASP A 246 -11.09 26.81 19.33
CA ASP A 246 -11.29 26.24 20.66
C ASP A 246 -11.32 27.33 21.74
N LEU A 247 -11.54 26.93 22.98
CA LEU A 247 -11.47 27.81 24.14
C LEU A 247 -10.09 28.49 24.23
N MET A 248 -10.07 29.71 24.75
CA MET A 248 -8.82 30.44 24.96
C MET A 248 -8.11 29.89 26.21
N PRO A 249 -6.81 29.51 26.11
CA PRO A 249 -6.04 29.10 27.28
C PRO A 249 -5.57 30.32 28.09
N TYR A 250 -5.78 30.28 29.40
CA TYR A 250 -5.36 31.31 30.35
C TYR A 250 -4.31 30.81 31.37
N SER A 251 -3.99 29.51 31.37
CA SER A 251 -2.96 28.88 32.22
C SER A 251 -2.16 27.82 31.46
N SER A 252 -0.99 27.43 31.98
CA SER A 252 -0.15 26.36 31.44
C SER A 252 -0.87 25.01 31.35
N GLU A 253 -1.59 24.63 32.40
CA GLU A 253 -2.41 23.41 32.42
C GLU A 253 -3.48 23.41 31.31
N GLN A 254 -4.08 24.58 31.04
CA GLN A 254 -5.03 24.73 29.95
C GLN A 254 -4.35 24.65 28.58
N ILE A 255 -3.13 25.19 28.43
CA ILE A 255 -2.33 25.08 27.20
C ILE A 255 -2.11 23.60 26.83
N ASP A 256 -1.75 22.77 27.81
CA ASP A 256 -1.47 21.35 27.60
C ASP A 256 -2.69 20.54 27.14
N SER A 257 -3.89 20.96 27.52
CA SER A 257 -5.15 20.31 27.12
C SER A 257 -5.75 20.89 25.83
N ILE A 258 -5.76 22.21 25.69
CA ILE A 258 -6.44 22.92 24.59
C ILE A 258 -5.65 22.81 23.28
N ILE A 259 -4.32 22.89 23.31
CA ILE A 259 -3.53 22.84 22.06
C ILE A 259 -3.71 21.52 21.31
N PRO A 260 -3.59 20.33 21.95
CA PRO A 260 -3.88 19.07 21.27
C PRO A 260 -5.29 19.02 20.68
N GLN A 261 -6.32 19.39 21.45
CA GLN A 261 -7.72 19.38 20.98
C GLN A 261 -7.95 20.31 19.79
N LEU A 262 -7.37 21.51 19.83
CA LEU A 262 -7.45 22.47 18.74
C LEU A 262 -6.79 21.94 17.47
N LEU A 263 -5.62 21.32 17.59
CA LEU A 263 -4.93 20.72 16.44
C LEU A 263 -5.67 19.49 15.93
N ASP A 264 -6.27 18.67 16.78
CA ASP A 264 -7.10 17.54 16.38
C ASP A 264 -8.30 17.99 15.55
N ARG A 265 -8.96 19.08 15.95
CA ARG A 265 -10.00 19.73 15.13
C ARG A 265 -9.45 20.28 13.82
N LEU A 266 -8.24 20.83 13.82
CA LEU A 266 -7.60 21.37 12.62
C LEU A 266 -7.29 20.27 11.60
N ILE A 267 -6.83 19.11 12.07
CA ILE A 267 -6.53 17.94 11.25
C ILE A 267 -7.73 17.52 10.39
N LEU A 268 -8.94 17.53 10.95
CA LEU A 268 -10.13 17.09 10.24
C LEU A 268 -10.40 17.92 8.97
N ASN A 269 -9.92 19.18 8.94
CA ASN A 269 -10.16 20.12 7.86
C ASN A 269 -8.94 20.37 6.96
N TRP A 270 -7.75 19.86 7.30
CA TRP A 270 -6.50 20.26 6.65
C TRP A 270 -6.15 19.49 5.39
N THR A 271 -6.87 18.42 5.06
CA THR A 271 -6.56 17.54 3.93
C THR A 271 -6.38 18.30 2.61
N PRO A 272 -7.23 19.29 2.25
CA PRO A 272 -7.01 20.11 1.05
C PRO A 272 -5.69 20.87 1.05
N VAL A 273 -5.29 21.43 2.19
CA VAL A 273 -4.03 22.18 2.38
C VAL A 273 -2.85 21.22 2.18
N ILE A 274 -2.87 20.08 2.86
CA ILE A 274 -1.82 19.06 2.78
C ILE A 274 -1.67 18.53 1.36
N LYS A 275 -2.78 18.17 0.69
CA LYS A 275 -2.72 17.71 -0.71
C LYS A 275 -2.14 18.75 -1.63
N LYS A 276 -2.51 20.02 -1.48
CA LYS A 276 -1.95 21.09 -2.31
C LYS A 276 -0.45 21.24 -2.04
N ALA A 277 -0.02 21.20 -0.77
CA ALA A 277 1.39 21.21 -0.40
C ALA A 277 2.17 20.03 -1.01
N LEU A 278 1.63 18.82 -0.94
CA LEU A 278 2.22 17.61 -1.52
C LEU A 278 2.17 17.58 -3.06
N THR A 279 1.32 18.37 -3.70
CA THR A 279 1.25 18.46 -5.17
C THR A 279 1.88 19.72 -5.72
N PHE A 280 2.34 20.68 -4.90
CA PHE A 280 2.90 21.93 -5.41
C PHE A 280 4.13 21.75 -6.32
N ASN A 281 5.04 20.84 -5.98
CA ASN A 281 6.17 20.51 -6.87
C ASN A 281 5.76 19.73 -8.13
N ALA A 282 4.46 19.39 -8.28
CA ALA A 282 3.93 18.84 -9.52
C ALA A 282 3.86 19.87 -10.64
N GLY A 283 4.02 21.17 -10.40
CA GLY A 283 4.03 22.20 -11.45
C GLY A 283 5.20 22.11 -12.44
N ARG A 284 6.25 21.34 -12.14
CA ARG A 284 7.32 20.97 -13.09
C ARG A 284 7.04 19.59 -13.68
N GLU A 285 5.90 19.42 -14.34
CA GLU A 285 5.58 18.15 -15.01
C GLU A 285 6.55 17.92 -16.17
N ILE A 286 7.40 16.91 -16.05
CA ILE A 286 8.29 16.49 -17.12
C ILE A 286 7.65 15.28 -17.79
N LYS A 287 7.35 15.39 -19.08
CA LYS A 287 7.04 14.20 -19.89
C LYS A 287 8.33 13.40 -20.06
N VAL A 288 8.32 12.17 -19.55
CA VAL A 288 9.45 11.26 -19.62
C VAL A 288 9.06 10.07 -20.46
N LYS A 289 9.91 9.71 -21.41
CA LYS A 289 9.88 8.40 -22.05
C LYS A 289 10.91 7.52 -21.38
N ILE A 290 10.51 6.34 -20.92
CA ILE A 290 11.35 5.42 -20.17
C ILE A 290 11.51 4.16 -21.01
N LYS A 291 12.74 3.66 -21.15
CA LYS A 291 13.04 2.42 -21.87
C LYS A 291 13.71 1.44 -20.91
N PHE A 292 13.02 0.34 -20.62
CA PHE A 292 13.55 -0.76 -19.83
C PHE A 292 14.16 -1.82 -20.74
N ILE A 293 15.39 -2.22 -20.44
CA ILE A 293 16.12 -3.29 -21.15
C ILE A 293 16.41 -4.40 -20.15
N GLY A 294 16.35 -5.66 -20.60
CA GLY A 294 16.58 -6.84 -19.76
C GLY A 294 15.31 -7.40 -19.12
N LEU A 295 14.13 -7.12 -19.68
CA LEU A 295 12.86 -7.74 -19.29
C LEU A 295 12.62 -9.00 -20.13
N ASN A 296 12.56 -10.16 -19.46
CA ASN A 296 12.39 -11.46 -20.13
C ASN A 296 10.93 -11.85 -20.36
N GLY A 297 9.97 -11.09 -19.82
CA GLY A 297 8.55 -11.37 -19.98
C GLY A 297 7.60 -10.40 -19.28
N PRO A 298 6.28 -10.62 -19.43
CA PRO A 298 5.24 -9.77 -18.84
C PRO A 298 5.20 -9.79 -17.30
N HIS A 299 5.72 -10.84 -16.67
CA HIS A 299 5.75 -10.93 -15.21
C HIS A 299 6.82 -10.02 -14.62
N GLU A 300 8.02 -10.07 -15.21
CA GLU A 300 9.17 -9.21 -14.91
C GLU A 300 8.80 -7.73 -15.12
N GLU A 301 8.11 -7.42 -16.22
CA GLU A 301 7.54 -6.10 -16.49
C GLU A 301 6.62 -5.63 -15.36
N GLN A 302 5.62 -6.45 -15.00
CA GLN A 302 4.67 -6.11 -13.94
C GLN A 302 5.37 -5.90 -12.60
N MET A 303 6.30 -6.77 -12.21
CA MET A 303 7.05 -6.58 -10.96
C MET A 303 7.87 -5.31 -10.98
N LEU A 304 8.59 -5.03 -12.07
CA LEU A 304 9.35 -3.81 -12.20
C LEU A 304 8.46 -2.56 -12.08
N VAL A 305 7.33 -2.55 -12.79
CA VAL A 305 6.40 -1.43 -12.76
C VAL A 305 5.85 -1.22 -11.36
N LYS A 306 5.51 -2.31 -10.67
CA LYS A 306 5.07 -2.26 -9.29
C LYS A 306 6.16 -1.70 -8.37
N THR A 307 7.37 -2.24 -8.44
CA THR A 307 8.46 -1.81 -7.55
C THR A 307 8.87 -0.35 -7.75
N LEU A 308 8.88 0.16 -8.99
CA LEU A 308 9.38 1.52 -9.28
C LEU A 308 8.30 2.60 -9.29
N PHE A 309 7.08 2.27 -9.73
CA PHE A 309 6.04 3.26 -9.99
C PHE A 309 4.78 3.05 -9.17
N GLN A 310 4.49 1.83 -8.70
CA GLN A 310 3.33 1.64 -7.84
C GLN A 310 3.58 2.37 -6.53
N ASN A 311 2.65 3.29 -6.22
CA ASN A 311 2.71 4.13 -5.04
C ASN A 311 3.84 5.18 -5.02
N ASN A 312 4.50 5.47 -6.15
CA ASN A 312 5.37 6.65 -6.22
C ASN A 312 4.54 7.87 -6.65
N PRO A 313 4.25 8.84 -5.74
CA PRO A 313 3.39 9.98 -6.06
C PRO A 313 4.03 10.96 -7.04
N ARG A 314 5.34 10.81 -7.33
CA ARG A 314 6.06 11.64 -8.31
C ARG A 314 5.87 11.15 -9.74
N TRP A 315 5.40 9.92 -9.96
CA TRP A 315 5.13 9.41 -11.30
C TRP A 315 3.63 9.29 -11.54
N LYS A 316 3.15 9.86 -12.63
CA LYS A 316 1.74 9.81 -13.04
C LYS A 316 1.60 9.32 -14.46
N ASN A 317 0.42 8.79 -14.78
CA ASN A 317 0.02 8.41 -16.13
C ASN A 317 1.05 7.51 -16.83
N LEU A 318 1.59 6.52 -16.10
CA LEU A 318 2.48 5.52 -16.69
C LEU A 318 1.69 4.74 -17.74
N ARG A 319 2.04 4.92 -19.01
CA ARG A 319 1.39 4.31 -20.16
C ARG A 319 2.41 3.54 -20.98
N LEU A 320 2.14 2.25 -21.13
CA LEU A 320 2.92 1.36 -21.99
C LEU A 320 2.81 1.84 -23.45
N GLU A 321 3.95 2.08 -24.10
CA GLU A 321 4.03 2.47 -25.51
C GLU A 321 4.40 1.29 -26.40
N THR A 322 5.46 0.55 -26.07
CA THR A 322 5.98 -0.54 -26.91
C THR A 322 6.43 -1.71 -26.06
N ILE A 323 6.11 -2.93 -26.52
CA ILE A 323 6.68 -4.19 -26.01
C ILE A 323 7.48 -4.81 -27.15
N SER A 324 8.75 -5.11 -26.90
CA SER A 324 9.66 -5.83 -27.81
C SER A 324 10.27 -7.03 -27.08
N SER A 325 10.91 -7.93 -27.84
CA SER A 325 11.61 -9.09 -27.28
C SER A 325 12.84 -8.73 -26.44
N SER A 326 13.35 -7.51 -26.54
CA SER A 326 14.57 -7.06 -25.85
C SER A 326 14.38 -5.81 -24.97
N PHE A 327 13.25 -5.11 -25.11
CA PHE A 327 12.97 -3.90 -24.33
C PHE A 327 11.47 -3.60 -24.24
N VAL A 328 11.11 -2.78 -23.27
CA VAL A 328 9.77 -2.22 -23.11
C VAL A 328 9.88 -0.71 -22.93
N THR A 329 8.99 0.06 -23.54
CA THR A 329 8.96 1.52 -23.36
C THR A 329 7.66 2.02 -22.76
N TYR A 330 7.77 3.01 -21.87
CA TYR A 330 6.65 3.72 -21.28
C TYR A 330 6.76 5.21 -21.52
N SER A 331 5.60 5.86 -21.49
CA SER A 331 5.48 7.30 -21.28
C SER A 331 4.94 7.56 -19.89
N SER A 332 5.43 8.58 -19.21
CA SER A 332 4.94 8.99 -17.90
C SER A 332 5.16 10.48 -17.67
N LEU A 333 4.43 11.03 -16.71
CA LEU A 333 4.64 12.37 -16.17
C LEU A 333 5.41 12.25 -14.86
N TYR A 334 6.60 12.84 -14.82
CA TYR A 334 7.38 12.99 -13.59
C TYR A 334 7.11 14.35 -12.95
N LEU A 335 6.84 14.34 -11.66
CA LEU A 335 6.51 15.49 -10.82
C LEU A 335 7.71 15.81 -9.93
N GLY A 336 8.68 16.52 -10.49
CA GLY A 336 9.92 16.85 -9.80
C GLY A 336 10.99 17.42 -10.71
N ASP A 337 12.18 17.59 -10.15
CA ASP A 337 13.34 18.12 -10.86
C ASP A 337 14.02 17.01 -11.69
N LYS A 338 14.36 17.31 -12.96
CA LYS A 338 14.99 16.34 -13.88
C LYS A 338 16.26 15.75 -13.29
N ASP A 339 17.07 16.59 -12.65
CA ASP A 339 18.38 16.20 -12.11
C ASP A 339 18.27 15.28 -10.88
N LYS A 340 17.10 15.28 -10.22
CA LYS A 340 16.82 14.41 -9.06
C LYS A 340 16.07 13.14 -9.45
N MET A 341 15.59 13.04 -10.69
CA MET A 341 14.80 11.91 -11.19
C MET A 341 15.55 10.57 -11.10
N LEU A 342 16.86 10.56 -11.32
CA LEU A 342 17.68 9.35 -11.23
C LEU A 342 17.66 8.74 -9.83
N LYS A 343 17.50 9.56 -8.78
CA LYS A 343 17.42 9.11 -7.38
C LYS A 343 16.11 8.43 -7.03
N GLU A 344 15.13 8.41 -7.94
CA GLU A 344 13.86 7.70 -7.74
C GLU A 344 13.98 6.20 -7.99
N PHE A 345 15.01 5.78 -8.73
CA PHE A 345 15.23 4.38 -9.10
C PHE A 345 16.00 3.62 -8.02
N VAL A 346 15.60 3.81 -6.75
CA VAL A 346 16.22 3.14 -5.59
C VAL A 346 15.39 1.92 -5.22
N LEU A 347 15.99 0.74 -5.38
CA LEU A 347 15.30 -0.53 -5.22
C LEU A 347 15.22 -1.00 -3.76
N PRO A 348 14.15 -1.72 -3.38
CA PRO A 348 14.05 -2.47 -2.14
C PRO A 348 15.22 -3.42 -1.91
N HIS A 349 15.59 -3.63 -0.64
CA HIS A 349 16.68 -4.57 -0.28
C HIS A 349 16.36 -6.00 -0.73
N ASP A 350 15.08 -6.33 -0.81
CA ASP A 350 14.47 -7.58 -1.24
C ASP A 350 14.01 -7.57 -2.72
N SER A 351 14.47 -6.59 -3.51
CA SER A 351 14.11 -6.53 -4.93
C SER A 351 14.66 -7.73 -5.72
N GLN A 352 13.81 -8.32 -6.56
CA GLN A 352 14.16 -9.47 -7.42
C GLN A 352 14.96 -9.07 -8.68
N PHE A 353 15.35 -7.82 -8.77
CA PHE A 353 16.14 -7.28 -9.87
C PHE A 353 17.02 -6.15 -9.36
N GLN A 354 18.11 -5.92 -10.07
CA GLN A 354 19.01 -4.80 -9.85
C GLN A 354 18.98 -3.90 -11.08
N ILE A 355 19.21 -2.62 -10.84
CA ILE A 355 19.39 -1.65 -11.92
C ILE A 355 20.90 -1.51 -12.12
N SER A 356 21.37 -1.99 -13.26
CA SER A 356 22.80 -2.00 -13.61
C SER A 356 23.24 -0.65 -14.17
N GLU A 357 22.36 0.06 -14.88
CA GLU A 357 22.65 1.36 -15.47
C GLU A 357 21.37 2.19 -15.63
N ILE A 358 21.50 3.50 -15.42
CA ILE A 358 20.46 4.49 -15.76
C ILE A 358 21.12 5.64 -16.50
N LYS A 359 20.65 5.93 -17.71
CA LYS A 359 21.17 7.03 -18.53
C LYS A 359 20.11 7.66 -19.41
N TRP A 360 20.38 8.87 -19.86
CA TRP A 360 19.58 9.53 -20.90
C TRP A 360 20.16 9.22 -22.28
N GLU A 361 19.33 8.71 -23.18
CA GLU A 361 19.71 8.40 -24.57
C GLU A 361 18.53 8.65 -25.50
N ASN A 362 18.72 9.45 -26.56
CA ASN A 362 17.70 9.70 -27.59
C ASN A 362 16.31 10.09 -27.03
N ASN A 363 16.26 10.97 -26.03
CA ASN A 363 15.06 11.39 -25.28
C ASN A 363 14.39 10.29 -24.44
N TYR A 364 14.98 9.10 -24.34
CA TYR A 364 14.60 8.08 -23.39
C TYR A 364 15.47 8.14 -22.14
N LEU A 365 14.85 7.95 -20.99
CA LEU A 365 15.53 7.47 -19.80
C LEU A 365 15.67 5.95 -19.94
N VAL A 366 16.88 5.50 -20.29
CA VAL A 366 17.20 4.08 -20.45
C VAL A 366 17.60 3.51 -19.11
N VAL A 367 16.94 2.42 -18.73
CA VAL A 367 17.15 1.70 -17.47
C VAL A 367 17.49 0.24 -17.82
N ASN A 368 18.73 -0.15 -17.54
CA ASN A 368 19.19 -1.52 -17.73
C ASN A 368 18.93 -2.31 -16.45
N VAL A 369 18.24 -3.43 -16.60
CA VAL A 369 17.77 -4.26 -15.49
C VAL A 369 18.38 -5.65 -15.59
N THR A 370 18.94 -6.11 -14.49
CA THR A 370 19.48 -7.47 -14.32
C THR A 370 18.69 -8.19 -13.26
N TRP A 371 18.04 -9.29 -13.62
CA TRP A 371 17.20 -10.06 -12.70
C TRP A 371 18.04 -10.98 -11.83
N HIS A 372 17.74 -10.98 -10.53
CA HIS A 372 18.33 -11.86 -9.54
C HIS A 372 17.17 -12.57 -8.85
N GLU A 373 16.84 -13.75 -9.35
CA GLU A 373 15.69 -14.50 -8.87
C GLU A 373 15.90 -14.91 -7.40
N LEU A 374 15.08 -14.37 -6.50
CA LEU A 374 14.99 -14.86 -5.13
C LEU A 374 14.15 -16.14 -5.16
N ILE A 375 14.84 -17.28 -5.18
CA ILE A 375 14.21 -18.59 -5.11
C ILE A 375 13.70 -18.79 -3.68
N ALA A 376 12.39 -18.98 -3.56
CA ALA A 376 11.73 -19.19 -2.28
C ALA A 376 11.82 -20.66 -1.84
N SER A 377 11.87 -20.88 -0.54
CA SER A 377 11.78 -22.21 0.06
C SER A 377 10.32 -22.64 0.22
N LEU A 378 10.07 -23.93 0.09
CA LEU A 378 8.80 -24.53 0.48
C LEU A 378 8.69 -24.61 2.01
N GLU A 379 7.47 -24.65 2.53
CA GLU A 379 7.21 -24.89 3.94
C GLU A 379 7.07 -26.38 4.23
N PRO A 380 7.37 -26.87 5.44
CA PRO A 380 6.99 -28.21 5.86
C PRO A 380 5.47 -28.40 5.76
N TYR A 381 5.03 -29.56 5.27
CA TYR A 381 3.61 -29.89 5.26
C TYR A 381 3.12 -30.20 6.68
N PHE A 382 2.04 -29.54 7.10
CA PHE A 382 1.37 -29.84 8.36
C PHE A 382 -0.04 -30.33 8.06
N THR A 383 -0.40 -31.52 8.55
CA THR A 383 -1.79 -31.96 8.59
C THR A 383 -2.56 -31.03 9.52
N LEU A 384 -3.48 -30.25 8.95
CA LEU A 384 -4.48 -29.53 9.74
C LEU A 384 -5.40 -30.56 10.38
N ASP A 385 -5.39 -30.63 11.72
CA ASP A 385 -6.36 -31.41 12.48
C ASP A 385 -7.80 -31.01 12.07
N GLU A 386 -8.52 -32.02 11.55
CA GLU A 386 -9.97 -32.17 11.41
C GLU A 386 -10.84 -30.90 11.36
N VAL A 387 -11.26 -30.52 10.15
CA VAL A 387 -12.65 -30.11 9.93
C VAL A 387 -13.27 -31.10 8.97
N ASN A 388 -14.12 -31.96 9.52
CA ASN A 388 -15.05 -32.85 8.83
C ASN A 388 -15.76 -32.12 7.68
N ASP A 389 -15.44 -32.51 6.45
CA ASP A 389 -16.38 -32.74 5.34
C ASP A 389 -15.56 -32.92 4.07
N ILE A 390 -15.42 -34.16 3.60
CA ILE A 390 -15.41 -34.59 2.19
C ILE A 390 -15.37 -36.12 2.25
N GLY A 391 -16.39 -36.77 1.71
CA GLY A 391 -16.44 -38.23 1.61
C GLY A 391 -15.17 -38.79 0.98
N GLU A 392 -14.49 -39.66 1.72
CA GLU A 392 -13.28 -40.35 1.30
C GLU A 392 -13.56 -41.19 0.05
N GLU A 393 -13.11 -40.72 -1.12
CA GLU A 393 -12.88 -41.62 -2.25
C GLU A 393 -11.62 -42.43 -1.93
N THR A 394 -11.78 -43.75 -1.80
CA THR A 394 -10.78 -44.75 -1.39
C THR A 394 -9.47 -44.78 -2.20
N GLU A 395 -9.37 -44.03 -3.30
CA GLU A 395 -8.14 -43.87 -4.11
C GLU A 395 -7.15 -42.83 -3.53
N GLU A 396 -7.62 -41.83 -2.76
CA GLU A 396 -6.75 -40.76 -2.24
C GLU A 396 -5.88 -41.21 -1.05
N ASN A 397 -6.27 -42.31 -0.37
CA ASN A 397 -5.54 -42.89 0.76
C ASN A 397 -4.21 -43.58 0.38
N ASN A 398 -3.95 -43.79 -0.91
CA ASN A 398 -2.73 -44.44 -1.42
C ASN A 398 -1.70 -43.45 -1.98
N LEU A 399 -1.91 -42.15 -1.80
CA LEU A 399 -0.97 -41.12 -2.28
C LEU A 399 0.19 -40.92 -1.30
N PRO A 400 1.40 -40.56 -1.78
CA PRO A 400 2.52 -40.26 -0.91
C PRO A 400 2.20 -39.05 -0.03
N ILE A 401 2.54 -39.15 1.26
CA ILE A 401 2.41 -38.05 2.21
C ILE A 401 3.35 -36.92 1.77
N PRO A 402 2.86 -35.68 1.59
CA PRO A 402 3.73 -34.56 1.22
C PRO A 402 4.73 -34.25 2.33
N GLU A 403 5.96 -33.97 1.94
CA GLU A 403 6.99 -33.42 2.82
C GLU A 403 6.83 -31.90 2.93
N PHE A 404 6.36 -31.29 1.83
CA PHE A 404 6.34 -29.85 1.65
C PHE A 404 4.96 -29.33 1.27
N GLN A 405 4.72 -28.05 1.55
CA GLN A 405 3.62 -27.28 0.99
C GLN A 405 4.09 -25.95 0.42
N VAL A 406 3.35 -25.44 -0.55
CA VAL A 406 3.55 -24.10 -1.08
C VAL A 406 3.06 -23.07 -0.06
N PRO A 407 3.91 -22.14 0.40
CA PRO A 407 3.53 -21.08 1.33
C PRO A 407 2.34 -20.26 0.82
N LEU A 408 1.48 -19.83 1.74
CA LEU A 408 0.39 -18.90 1.46
C LEU A 408 0.91 -17.46 1.28
N SER A 409 1.72 -17.23 0.25
CA SER A 409 2.25 -15.91 -0.09
C SER A 409 1.26 -15.12 -0.97
N PRO A 410 1.06 -13.82 -0.72
CA PRO A 410 0.32 -12.94 -1.63
C PRO A 410 1.10 -12.62 -2.91
N PHE A 411 2.39 -12.96 -2.99
CA PHE A 411 3.24 -12.72 -4.16
C PHE A 411 3.55 -14.03 -4.89
N LYS A 412 3.46 -14.03 -6.22
CA LYS A 412 3.92 -15.15 -7.04
C LYS A 412 5.45 -15.23 -6.94
N GLN A 413 5.95 -16.35 -6.45
CA GLN A 413 7.39 -16.63 -6.31
C GLN A 413 7.72 -17.92 -7.05
N THR A 414 9.01 -18.11 -7.35
CA THR A 414 9.52 -19.40 -7.81
C THR A 414 9.99 -20.19 -6.60
N TYR A 415 9.48 -21.41 -6.46
CA TYR A 415 9.85 -22.28 -5.35
C TYR A 415 10.89 -23.30 -5.78
N ARG A 416 11.92 -23.51 -4.96
CA ARG A 416 12.83 -24.64 -5.16
C ARG A 416 12.09 -25.93 -4.79
N LEU A 417 11.98 -26.85 -5.74
CA LEU A 417 11.44 -28.17 -5.50
C LEU A 417 12.59 -29.19 -5.48
N PRO A 418 12.93 -29.78 -4.32
CA PRO A 418 13.95 -30.81 -4.24
C PRO A 418 13.59 -32.04 -5.09
N LEU A 419 14.61 -32.75 -5.58
CA LEU A 419 14.41 -34.09 -6.12
C LEU A 419 13.96 -35.04 -4.99
N THR A 420 13.34 -36.15 -5.38
CA THR A 420 12.80 -37.17 -4.48
C THR A 420 11.91 -36.58 -3.39
N SER A 421 11.01 -35.66 -3.76
CA SER A 421 10.11 -34.99 -2.81
C SER A 421 8.67 -34.94 -3.33
N THR A 422 7.73 -34.82 -2.39
CA THR A 422 6.31 -34.60 -2.68
C THR A 422 5.84 -33.29 -2.06
N VAL A 423 5.19 -32.44 -2.86
CA VAL A 423 4.67 -31.14 -2.43
C VAL A 423 3.17 -31.06 -2.61
N TYR A 424 2.50 -30.46 -1.62
CA TYR A 424 1.10 -30.07 -1.66
C TYR A 424 0.93 -28.61 -2.07
N ASP A 425 -0.09 -28.34 -2.89
CA ASP A 425 -0.47 -26.98 -3.27
C ASP A 425 -1.97 -26.88 -3.60
N ASN A 426 -2.49 -25.66 -3.56
CA ASN A 426 -3.87 -25.31 -3.85
C ASN A 426 -3.91 -24.09 -4.79
N ILE A 427 -4.24 -24.31 -6.06
CA ILE A 427 -4.51 -23.23 -7.01
C ILE A 427 -5.89 -22.67 -6.71
N ARG A 428 -5.94 -21.46 -6.16
CA ARG A 428 -7.17 -20.90 -5.54
C ARG A 428 -8.17 -20.34 -6.54
N HIS A 429 -7.70 -19.92 -7.72
CA HIS A 429 -8.53 -19.34 -8.78
C HIS A 429 -7.85 -19.42 -10.15
N ARG A 430 -8.56 -19.10 -11.24
CA ARG A 430 -8.05 -19.16 -12.63
C ARG A 430 -6.79 -18.33 -12.89
N GLY A 431 -6.66 -17.18 -12.23
CA GLY A 431 -5.45 -16.34 -12.31
C GLY A 431 -4.27 -16.81 -11.45
N ASP A 432 -4.45 -17.85 -10.64
CA ASP A 432 -3.43 -18.35 -9.72
C ASP A 432 -2.51 -19.34 -10.44
N SER A 433 -1.25 -19.38 -10.04
CA SER A 433 -0.26 -20.27 -10.63
C SER A 433 0.97 -20.40 -9.77
N THR A 434 1.51 -21.61 -9.69
CA THR A 434 2.74 -21.91 -8.98
C THR A 434 3.85 -22.23 -9.97
N LEU A 435 5.05 -21.71 -9.72
CA LEU A 435 6.25 -21.97 -10.52
C LEU A 435 7.29 -22.67 -9.65
N PHE A 436 7.71 -23.86 -10.07
CA PHE A 436 8.77 -24.62 -9.41
C PHE A 436 10.04 -24.56 -10.24
N MET A 437 11.18 -24.41 -9.59
CA MET A 437 12.51 -24.64 -10.15
C MET A 437 13.02 -26.00 -9.65
N ILE A 438 13.34 -26.89 -10.58
CA ILE A 438 13.85 -28.25 -10.31
C ILE A 438 15.29 -28.31 -10.85
N LYS A 439 16.24 -28.72 -10.00
CA LYS A 439 17.66 -28.87 -10.34
C LYS A 439 18.01 -30.35 -10.46
N ALA A 440 18.86 -30.69 -11.44
CA ALA A 440 19.42 -32.03 -11.56
C ALA A 440 20.50 -32.27 -10.49
N ASP A 441 20.73 -33.55 -10.15
CA ASP A 441 21.77 -33.95 -9.22
C ASP A 441 23.15 -33.94 -9.91
N LYS A 442 24.18 -33.41 -9.24
CA LYS A 442 25.50 -33.13 -9.86
C LYS A 442 26.55 -34.22 -9.61
N ASP A 443 26.26 -35.26 -8.86
CA ASP A 443 27.28 -36.23 -8.44
C ASP A 443 27.44 -37.41 -9.41
N ASN A 444 28.48 -37.40 -10.25
CA ASN A 444 29.32 -38.51 -10.75
C ASN A 444 28.75 -39.88 -11.25
N GLU A 445 27.65 -39.96 -12.03
CA GLU A 445 27.43 -41.12 -12.94
C GLU A 445 26.71 -40.68 -14.24
N SER A 446 26.48 -41.61 -15.17
CA SER A 446 26.18 -41.36 -16.59
C SER A 446 25.10 -40.30 -16.88
N TYR A 447 25.34 -39.51 -17.94
CA TYR A 447 24.58 -38.31 -18.30
C TYR A 447 23.09 -38.55 -18.63
N GLU A 448 22.73 -39.73 -19.14
CA GLU A 448 21.36 -40.05 -19.57
C GLU A 448 20.44 -40.47 -18.40
N GLU A 449 20.96 -41.10 -17.35
CA GLU A 449 20.15 -41.56 -16.21
C GLU A 449 19.97 -40.49 -15.12
N LYS A 450 20.94 -39.57 -14.94
CA LYS A 450 20.87 -38.50 -13.91
C LYS A 450 20.03 -37.28 -14.29
N ASN A 451 19.81 -37.07 -15.58
CA ASN A 451 19.06 -35.93 -16.09
C ASN A 451 17.61 -36.26 -16.44
N LEU A 452 17.18 -37.52 -16.29
CA LEU A 452 15.82 -37.96 -16.57
C LEU A 452 14.96 -37.82 -15.31
N ILE A 453 14.27 -36.70 -15.20
CA ILE A 453 13.45 -36.38 -14.03
C ILE A 453 12.02 -36.83 -14.28
N LYS A 454 11.48 -37.67 -13.40
CA LYS A 454 10.09 -38.16 -13.46
C LYS A 454 9.20 -37.28 -12.60
N ILE A 455 8.19 -36.69 -13.22
CA ILE A 455 7.20 -35.86 -12.54
C ILE A 455 5.86 -36.57 -12.56
N THR A 456 5.27 -36.68 -11.37
CA THR A 456 3.95 -37.26 -11.16
C THR A 456 3.05 -36.22 -10.51
N TRP A 457 1.86 -36.03 -11.06
CA TRP A 457 0.84 -35.10 -10.60
C TRP A 457 -0.43 -35.86 -10.25
N ASN A 458 -0.98 -35.58 -9.07
CA ASN A 458 -2.22 -36.16 -8.58
C ASN A 458 -3.18 -35.05 -8.13
N ARG A 459 -4.37 -35.00 -8.72
CA ARG A 459 -5.45 -34.09 -8.31
C ARG A 459 -6.13 -34.61 -7.07
N LEU A 460 -6.39 -33.72 -6.11
CA LEU A 460 -7.14 -34.00 -4.91
C LEU A 460 -8.55 -33.42 -5.04
N GLY A 461 -9.55 -34.28 -4.93
CA GLY A 461 -10.96 -33.94 -5.05
C GLY A 461 -11.41 -33.45 -6.43
N PRO A 462 -12.66 -32.98 -6.52
CA PRO A 462 -13.21 -32.42 -7.74
C PRO A 462 -12.63 -31.03 -8.04
N THR A 463 -12.61 -30.66 -9.32
CA THR A 463 -12.32 -29.29 -9.74
C THR A 463 -13.15 -28.88 -10.94
N HIS A 464 -13.49 -27.60 -10.99
CA HIS A 464 -14.11 -26.95 -12.15
C HIS A 464 -13.09 -26.12 -12.97
N LEU A 465 -11.83 -26.10 -12.54
CA LEU A 465 -10.71 -25.59 -13.31
C LEU A 465 -10.22 -26.63 -14.33
N ARG A 466 -9.38 -26.20 -15.26
CA ARG A 466 -8.72 -27.03 -16.26
C ARG A 466 -7.20 -26.99 -16.00
N PRO A 467 -6.66 -27.88 -15.15
CA PRO A 467 -5.26 -27.85 -14.81
C PRO A 467 -4.35 -28.02 -16.04
N LYS A 468 -3.26 -27.27 -16.04
CA LYS A 468 -2.24 -27.25 -17.08
C LYS A 468 -0.85 -27.21 -16.46
N LEU A 469 0.03 -28.04 -16.99
CA LEU A 469 1.46 -28.05 -16.64
C LEU A 469 2.24 -27.47 -17.81
N THR A 470 3.18 -26.57 -17.54
CA THR A 470 4.03 -25.95 -18.58
C THR A 470 5.48 -26.01 -18.17
N ILE A 471 6.32 -26.57 -19.03
CA ILE A 471 7.77 -26.67 -18.84
C ILE A 471 8.44 -25.49 -19.54
N TYR A 472 9.39 -24.87 -18.83
CA TYR A 472 10.31 -23.89 -19.37
C TYR A 472 11.75 -24.35 -19.16
N ASP A 473 12.62 -23.96 -20.09
CA ASP A 473 14.06 -24.20 -19.97
C ASP A 473 14.71 -23.26 -18.93
N HIS A 474 16.02 -23.37 -18.74
CA HIS A 474 16.80 -22.51 -17.84
C HIS A 474 16.69 -21.00 -18.15
N ASN A 475 16.34 -20.65 -19.40
CA ASN A 475 16.13 -19.26 -19.85
C ASN A 475 14.65 -18.84 -19.79
N ARG A 476 13.78 -19.63 -19.14
CA ARG A 476 12.33 -19.41 -19.07
C ARG A 476 11.63 -19.37 -20.43
N LYS A 477 12.22 -19.96 -21.47
CA LYS A 477 11.54 -20.15 -22.75
C LYS A 477 10.66 -21.39 -22.66
N ARG A 478 9.41 -21.26 -23.10
CA ARG A 478 8.44 -22.36 -23.05
C ARG A 478 8.92 -23.51 -23.95
N VAL A 479 9.10 -24.68 -23.35
CA VAL A 479 9.50 -25.91 -24.03
C VAL A 479 8.26 -26.75 -24.39
N LYS A 480 7.40 -27.01 -23.40
CA LYS A 480 6.26 -27.91 -23.57
C LYS A 480 5.10 -27.55 -22.64
N GLY A 481 3.88 -27.96 -22.99
CA GLY A 481 2.72 -27.83 -22.11
C GLY A 481 1.79 -29.03 -22.21
N TYR A 482 1.21 -29.42 -21.08
CA TYR A 482 0.30 -30.54 -20.93
C TYR A 482 -1.04 -30.03 -20.40
N LEU A 483 -2.12 -30.29 -21.15
CA LEU A 483 -3.48 -30.01 -20.71
C LEU A 483 -4.02 -31.24 -19.99
N LEU A 484 -4.27 -31.12 -18.68
CA LEU A 484 -4.67 -32.26 -17.86
C LEU A 484 -6.18 -32.52 -17.90
N LYS A 485 -6.98 -31.50 -18.26
CA LYS A 485 -8.44 -31.58 -18.34
C LYS A 485 -9.03 -32.16 -17.05
N ARG A 486 -9.69 -33.33 -17.10
CA ARG A 486 -10.34 -34.00 -15.96
C ARG A 486 -9.49 -35.12 -15.33
N LYS A 487 -8.25 -35.33 -15.78
CA LYS A 487 -7.40 -36.41 -15.25
C LYS A 487 -7.21 -36.24 -13.74
N LYS A 488 -7.28 -37.34 -12.98
CA LYS A 488 -6.88 -37.40 -11.57
C LYS A 488 -5.38 -37.65 -11.41
N HIS A 489 -4.79 -38.43 -12.32
CA HIS A 489 -3.37 -38.77 -12.30
C HIS A 489 -2.71 -38.44 -13.64
N PHE A 490 -1.48 -37.92 -13.60
CA PHE A 490 -0.67 -37.69 -14.78
C PHE A 490 0.82 -37.81 -14.45
N SER A 491 1.58 -38.52 -15.27
CA SER A 491 3.02 -38.67 -15.13
C SER A 491 3.73 -38.38 -16.45
N PHE A 492 4.90 -37.78 -16.38
CA PHE A 492 5.80 -37.61 -17.52
C PHE A 492 7.25 -37.63 -17.07
N GLN A 493 8.15 -37.90 -18.03
CA GLN A 493 9.59 -37.79 -17.83
C GLN A 493 10.11 -36.62 -18.64
N TYR A 494 11.11 -35.92 -18.10
CA TYR A 494 11.78 -34.82 -18.75
C TYR A 494 13.29 -35.01 -18.65
N LEU A 495 13.95 -35.13 -19.81
CA LEU A 495 15.40 -35.18 -19.91
C LEU A 495 15.95 -33.75 -19.97
N LEU A 496 16.79 -33.39 -19.00
CA LEU A 496 17.41 -32.07 -18.95
C LEU A 496 18.47 -31.93 -20.08
N PRO A 497 18.45 -30.87 -20.89
CA PRO A 497 19.44 -30.67 -21.95
C PRO A 497 20.86 -30.44 -21.43
N GLU A 498 21.87 -30.75 -22.26
CA GLU A 498 23.29 -30.65 -21.88
C GLU A 498 23.71 -29.21 -21.62
N GLY A 499 24.43 -29.01 -20.52
CA GLY A 499 24.83 -27.69 -20.02
C GLY A 499 23.78 -26.96 -19.17
N ASN A 500 22.58 -27.53 -18.97
CA ASN A 500 21.57 -26.95 -18.11
C ASN A 500 21.56 -27.63 -16.74
N ASP A 501 21.55 -26.83 -15.67
CA ASP A 501 21.49 -27.33 -14.29
C ASP A 501 20.05 -27.38 -13.73
N ALA A 502 19.10 -26.75 -14.41
CA ALA A 502 17.73 -26.60 -13.93
C ALA A 502 16.72 -26.42 -15.07
N PHE A 503 15.45 -26.70 -14.75
CA PHE A 503 14.30 -26.30 -15.55
C PHE A 503 13.18 -25.82 -14.65
N TYR A 504 12.15 -25.21 -15.25
CA TYR A 504 11.02 -24.67 -14.50
C TYR A 504 9.71 -25.34 -14.90
N LEU A 505 8.89 -25.67 -13.91
CA LEU A 505 7.56 -26.25 -14.08
C LEU A 505 6.52 -25.29 -13.52
N LYS A 506 5.64 -24.80 -14.39
CA LYS A 506 4.47 -24.01 -14.00
C LYS A 506 3.22 -24.88 -13.95
N ILE A 507 2.46 -24.74 -12.87
CA ILE A 507 1.13 -25.33 -12.70
C ILE A 507 0.12 -24.20 -12.63
N SER A 508 -0.89 -24.25 -13.50
CA SER A 508 -1.93 -23.21 -13.59
C SER A 508 -3.22 -23.75 -14.18
N ASP A 509 -4.25 -22.90 -14.28
CA ASP A 509 -5.38 -23.14 -15.18
C ASP A 509 -4.95 -22.97 -16.65
N GLU A 510 -5.63 -23.67 -17.56
CA GLU A 510 -5.44 -23.59 -19.01
C GLU A 510 -5.74 -22.18 -19.55
N ILE A 511 -6.86 -21.61 -19.08
CA ILE A 511 -7.43 -20.37 -19.60
C ILE A 511 -6.72 -19.16 -18.98
N GLY A 512 -6.31 -19.28 -17.73
CA GLY A 512 -5.65 -18.19 -17.01
C GLY A 512 -6.60 -17.08 -16.60
N PHE A 513 -6.07 -15.87 -16.40
CA PHE A 513 -6.88 -14.70 -16.03
C PHE A 513 -7.67 -14.18 -17.23
N LEU A 514 -8.99 -14.04 -17.08
CA LEU A 514 -9.87 -13.38 -18.05
C LEU A 514 -10.38 -12.06 -17.46
N GLU A 515 -10.18 -10.97 -18.20
CA GLU A 515 -10.65 -9.63 -17.83
C GLU A 515 -12.18 -9.59 -17.80
N GLY A 516 -12.77 -9.11 -16.69
CA GLY A 516 -14.22 -8.99 -16.53
C GLY A 516 -14.96 -10.23 -15.98
N VAL A 517 -14.27 -11.36 -15.77
CA VAL A 517 -14.86 -12.55 -15.13
C VAL A 517 -14.45 -12.60 -13.66
N ALA A 518 -15.10 -11.78 -12.83
CA ALA A 518 -14.99 -11.91 -11.38
C ALA A 518 -16.00 -12.97 -10.89
N GLY A 519 -15.53 -13.99 -10.18
CA GLY A 519 -16.42 -14.87 -9.41
C GLY A 519 -16.63 -16.25 -9.99
N SER A 520 -15.60 -17.10 -9.92
CA SER A 520 -15.87 -18.52 -9.74
C SER A 520 -14.99 -19.04 -8.60
N TYR A 521 -15.61 -19.54 -7.52
CA TYR A 521 -15.00 -20.27 -6.40
C TYR A 521 -14.45 -21.63 -6.90
N GLN A 522 -13.57 -21.59 -7.89
CA GLN A 522 -13.03 -22.78 -8.53
C GLN A 522 -11.55 -22.84 -8.19
N SER A 523 -11.19 -23.88 -7.46
CA SER A 523 -9.82 -24.20 -7.12
C SER A 523 -9.49 -25.63 -7.57
N PHE A 524 -8.21 -25.98 -7.55
CA PHE A 524 -7.82 -27.38 -7.49
C PHE A 524 -6.65 -27.56 -6.54
N ARG A 525 -6.73 -28.65 -5.77
CA ARG A 525 -5.66 -29.12 -4.90
C ARG A 525 -4.91 -30.24 -5.61
N TYR A 526 -3.61 -30.35 -5.37
CA TYR A 526 -2.81 -31.41 -5.97
C TYR A 526 -1.61 -31.78 -5.11
N PHE A 527 -1.15 -33.01 -5.31
CA PHE A 527 0.20 -33.44 -4.96
C PHE A 527 1.06 -33.52 -6.21
N LEU A 528 2.28 -33.03 -6.10
CA LEU A 528 3.30 -33.11 -7.13
C LEU A 528 4.50 -33.84 -6.55
N THR A 529 4.86 -34.97 -7.17
CA THR A 529 6.03 -35.77 -6.81
C THR A 529 7.07 -35.64 -7.91
N VAL A 530 8.31 -35.37 -7.51
CA VAL A 530 9.47 -35.31 -8.40
C VAL A 530 10.46 -36.38 -7.96
N ASN A 531 10.79 -37.29 -8.86
CA ASN A 531 11.74 -38.38 -8.64
C ASN A 531 12.85 -38.36 -9.68
#